data_AF-A0A7J4V1D7-F1
#
_entry.id   AF-A0A7J4V1D7-F1
#
_cell.length_a   1.000
_cell.length_b   1.000
_cell.length_c   1.000
_cell.angle_alpha   90.00
_cell.angle_beta   90.00
_cell.angle_gamma   90.00
#
_symmetry.space_group_name_H-M   'P 1'
#
loop_
_entity.id
_entity.type
_entity.pdbx_description
1 polymer ?
#
loop_
_entity_poly.entity_id
_entity_poly.type
_entity_poly.pdbx_seq_one_letter_code
_entity_poly.pdbx_strand_id
1 'polypeptide(L)' 'MDPRQAALATKLIRPKIVVPMHYGTWPQIEQDPKEFERLVRKESKAKVKIMAPGDVMEV' A
#
# COMPACT_ATOMS: atom_id res chain seq x y z
N MET A 1 7.95 3.48 -7.16
CA MET A 1 7.25 4.45 -6.29
C MET A 1 7.59 4.07 -4.86
N ASP A 2 8.04 5.02 -4.06
CA ASP A 2 8.30 4.77 -2.64
C ASP A 2 6.99 4.83 -1.80
N PRO A 3 6.99 4.43 -0.52
CA PRO A 3 5.79 4.37 0.30
C PRO A 3 5.19 5.74 0.61
N ARG A 4 6.01 6.80 0.63
CA ARG A 4 5.55 8.17 0.90
C ARG A 4 4.79 8.73 -0.29
N GLN A 5 5.32 8.53 -1.50
CA GLN A 5 4.64 8.86 -2.74
C GLN A 5 3.32 8.11 -2.88
N ALA A 6 3.30 6.81 -2.57
CA ALA A 6 2.08 6.00 -2.62
C ALA A 6 1.03 6.46 -1.59
N ALA A 7 1.44 6.83 -0.37
CA ALA A 7 0.52 7.33 0.65
C ALA A 7 -0.06 8.71 0.26
N LEU A 8 0.75 9.58 -0.33
CA LEU A 8 0.28 10.85 -0.89
C LEU A 8 -0.74 10.62 -2.00
N ALA A 9 -0.48 9.71 -2.94
CA ALA A 9 -1.43 9.34 -3.98
C ALA A 9 -2.76 8.83 -3.39
N THR A 10 -2.68 7.99 -2.35
CA THR A 10 -3.86 7.50 -1.62
C THR A 10 -4.68 8.63 -1.00
N LYS A 11 -4.04 9.65 -0.42
CA LYS A 11 -4.70 10.85 0.12
C LYS A 11 -5.41 11.66 -0.96
N LEU A 12 -4.80 11.81 -2.12
CA LEU A 12 -5.35 12.59 -3.24
C LEU A 12 -6.54 11.89 -3.89
N ILE A 13 -6.42 10.58 -4.13
CA ILE A 13 -7.45 9.78 -4.81
C ILE A 13 -8.65 9.47 -3.88
N ARG A 14 -8.40 9.37 -2.56
CA ARG A 14 -9.41 9.02 -1.54
C ARG A 14 -10.15 7.70 -1.81
N PRO A 15 -9.45 6.59 -2.11
CA PRO A 15 -10.11 5.31 -2.33
C PRO A 15 -10.67 4.74 -1.01
N LYS A 16 -11.64 3.82 -1.12
CA LYS A 16 -12.15 3.06 0.04
C LYS A 16 -11.12 2.06 0.54
N ILE A 17 -10.44 1.37 -0.39
CA ILE A 17 -9.45 0.31 -0.13
C ILE A 17 -8.24 0.55 -1.02
N VAL A 18 -7.04 0.30 -0.50
CA VAL A 18 -5.79 0.31 -1.26
C VAL A 18 -4.98 -0.95 -0.94
N VAL A 19 -4.40 -1.55 -1.98
CA VAL A 19 -3.55 -2.75 -1.89
C VAL A 19 -2.13 -2.35 -2.31
N PRO A 20 -1.13 -2.35 -1.42
CA PRO A 20 0.25 -2.16 -1.84
C PRO A 20 0.71 -3.35 -2.68
N MET A 21 1.42 -3.07 -3.77
CA MET A 21 1.94 -4.10 -4.68
C MET A 21 3.33 -3.70 -5.17
N HIS A 22 3.98 -4.61 -5.91
CA HIS A 22 5.28 -4.38 -6.55
C HIS A 22 6.41 -4.04 -5.55
N TYR A 23 6.50 -4.82 -4.48
CA TYR A 23 7.58 -4.79 -3.49
C TYR A 23 7.98 -6.22 -3.10
N GLY A 24 9.18 -6.41 -2.56
CA GLY A 24 9.60 -7.66 -1.91
C GLY A 24 9.77 -8.89 -2.82
N THR A 25 9.70 -8.73 -4.16
CA THR A 25 9.93 -9.84 -5.11
C THR A 25 11.40 -10.00 -5.52
N TRP A 26 12.24 -8.99 -5.28
CA TRP A 26 13.70 -9.05 -5.43
C TRP A 26 14.39 -7.96 -4.58
N PRO A 27 15.71 -8.06 -4.30
CA PRO A 27 16.39 -7.23 -3.29
C PRO A 27 16.26 -5.72 -3.49
N GLN A 28 16.27 -5.24 -4.73
CA GLN A 28 16.22 -3.78 -5.02
C GLN A 28 14.88 -3.13 -4.68
N ILE A 29 13.80 -3.91 -4.51
CA ILE A 29 12.47 -3.41 -4.16
C ILE A 29 11.99 -3.97 -2.82
N GLU A 30 12.91 -4.43 -1.98
CA GLU A 30 12.60 -4.82 -0.62
C GLU A 30 12.08 -3.61 0.16
N GLN A 31 10.83 -3.70 0.61
CA GLN A 31 10.16 -2.65 1.36
C GLN A 31 9.21 -3.29 2.37
N ASP A 32 9.05 -2.64 3.52
CA ASP A 32 8.06 -3.05 4.51
C ASP A 32 6.67 -2.48 4.14
N PRO A 33 5.68 -3.32 3.77
CA PRO A 33 4.34 -2.85 3.47
C PRO A 33 3.62 -2.25 4.70
N LYS A 34 4.06 -2.55 5.92
CA LYS A 34 3.49 -1.95 7.13
C LYS A 34 3.87 -0.47 7.28
N GLU A 35 5.02 -0.04 6.74
CA GLU A 35 5.35 1.38 6.71
C GLU A 35 4.40 2.14 5.78
N PHE A 36 4.08 1.57 4.62
CA PHE A 36 3.04 2.14 3.75
C PHE A 36 1.69 2.22 4.47
N GLU A 37 1.26 1.16 5.15
CA GLU A 37 0.02 1.19 5.94
C GLU A 37 0.03 2.33 6.99
N ARG A 38 1.14 2.48 7.71
CA ARG A 38 1.29 3.50 8.74
C ARG A 38 1.24 4.91 8.16
N LEU A 39 1.80 5.13 6.96
CA LEU A 39 1.73 6.41 6.25
C LEU A 39 0.32 6.70 5.74
N VAL A 40 -0.36 5.71 5.14
CA VAL A 40 -1.75 5.87 4.69
C VAL A 40 -2.67 6.23 5.86
N ARG A 41 -2.52 5.58 7.01
CA ARG A 41 -3.33 5.87 8.22
C ARG A 41 -3.16 7.30 8.74
N LYS A 42 -2.00 7.94 8.51
CA LYS A 42 -1.76 9.34 8.88
C LYS A 42 -2.41 10.31 7.89
N GLU A 43 -2.44 9.94 6.62
CA GLU A 43 -2.75 10.85 5.52
C GLU A 43 -4.17 10.66 4.95
N SER A 44 -4.80 9.51 5.17
CA SER A 44 -6.07 9.10 4.56
C SER A 44 -6.89 8.17 5.46
N LYS A 45 -8.20 8.05 5.16
CA LYS A 45 -9.11 7.08 5.78
C LYS A 45 -9.21 5.76 5.01
N ALA A 46 -8.45 5.62 3.91
CA ALA A 46 -8.44 4.41 3.10
C ALA A 46 -8.02 3.19 3.94
N LYS A 47 -8.70 2.05 3.75
CA LYS A 47 -8.29 0.78 4.36
C LYS A 47 -7.15 0.19 3.55
N VAL A 48 -6.01 -0.05 4.19
CA VAL A 48 -4.90 -0.77 3.55
C VAL A 48 -5.11 -2.25 3.71
N LYS A 49 -5.06 -3.00 2.61
CA LYS A 49 -5.15 -4.45 2.58
C LYS A 49 -3.82 -4.99 2.06
N ILE A 50 -2.95 -5.42 2.98
CA ILE A 50 -1.71 -6.12 2.63
C ILE A 50 -2.08 -7.56 2.27
N MET A 51 -1.57 -8.03 1.13
CA MET A 51 -1.88 -9.34 0.57
C MET A 51 -0.59 -10.12 0.31
N ALA A 52 -0.64 -11.43 0.49
CA ALA A 52 0.40 -12.35 0.09
C ALA A 52 0.25 -12.74 -1.40
N PRO A 53 1.34 -13.14 -2.08
CA PRO A 53 1.24 -13.71 -3.43
C PRO A 53 0.27 -14.89 -3.45
N GLY A 54 -0.69 -14.86 -4.38
CA GLY A 54 -1.74 -15.88 -4.50
C GLY A 54 -3.03 -15.58 -3.74
N ASP A 55 -3.05 -14.55 -2.87
CA ASP A 55 -4.29 -14.10 -2.25
C ASP A 55 -5.27 -13.58 -3.32
N VAL A 56 -6.55 -13.89 -3.13
CA VAL A 56 -7.64 -13.39 -3.97
C VAL A 56 -8.51 -12.46 -3.14
N MET A 57 -8.92 -11.34 -3.75
CA MET A 57 -9.83 -10.38 -3.14
C MET A 57 -10.99 -10.12 -4.09
N GLU A 58 -12.21 -10.25 -3.58
CA GLU A 58 -13.42 -9.77 -4.22
C GLU A 58 -13.64 -8.29 -3.87
N VAL A 59 -14.18 -7.53 -4.84
CA VAL A 59 -14.21 -6.06 -4.81
C VAL A 59 -15.63 -5.52 -4.87
#